data_AF-A0A645J050-F1
#
_entry.id   AF-A0A645J050-F1
#
_cell.length_a   1.000
_cell.length_b   1.000
_cell.length_c   1.000
_cell.angle_alpha   90.00
_cell.angle_beta   90.00
_cell.angle_gamma   90.00
#
_symmetry.space_group_name_H-M   'P 1'
#
loop_
_entity.id
_entity.type
_entity.pdbx_description
1 polymer ?
#
loop_
_entity_poly.entity_id
_entity_poly.type
_entity_poly.pdbx_seq_one_letter_code
_entity_poly.pdbx_strand_id
1 'polypeptide(L)' 'MDRKEKQEYLLNSSAEDLFEYKKPHYSLPQKAKIFQTIICENCGEGASDHKIRFMDGKKVCLDCFEEYSRGF' A
#
# COMPACT_ATOMS: atom_id res chain seq x y z
N MET A 1 22.75 -21.34 20.91
CA MET A 1 21.49 -20.94 21.57
C MET A 1 20.40 -21.85 21.10
N ASP A 2 19.79 -22.58 22.03
CA ASP A 2 18.51 -23.23 21.80
C ASP A 2 17.39 -22.18 21.67
N ARG A 3 16.17 -22.65 21.38
CA ARG A 3 15.01 -21.75 21.20
C ARG A 3 14.72 -20.91 22.44
N LYS A 4 14.83 -21.49 23.63
CA LYS A 4 14.51 -20.82 24.90
C LYS A 4 15.56 -19.76 25.21
N GLU A 5 16.84 -20.10 25.08
CA GLU A 5 17.94 -19.16 25.27
C GLU A 5 17.83 -17.96 24.30
N LYS A 6 17.48 -18.23 23.03
CA LYS A 6 17.29 -17.16 22.04
C LYS A 6 16.11 -16.25 22.37
N GLN A 7 15.00 -16.82 22.90
CA GLN A 7 13.86 -16.03 23.34
C GLN A 7 14.22 -15.15 24.55
N GLU A 8 14.93 -15.72 25.54
CA GLU A 8 15.37 -14.97 26.72
C GLU A 8 16.31 -13.82 26.34
N TYR A 9 17.22 -14.04 25.41
CA TYR A 9 18.09 -12.98 24.87
C TYR A 9 17.28 -11.87 24.19
N LEU A 10 16.41 -12.19 23.23
CA LEU A 10 15.64 -11.17 22.50
C LEU A 10 14.69 -10.37 23.40
N LEU A 11 14.13 -10.98 24.45
CA LEU A 11 13.17 -10.33 25.33
C LEU A 11 13.82 -9.46 26.42
N ASN A 12 15.07 -9.77 26.81
CA ASN A 12 15.75 -9.10 27.91
C ASN A 12 16.94 -8.22 27.49
N SER A 13 17.41 -8.33 26.23
CA SER A 13 18.42 -7.42 25.70
C SER A 13 17.89 -6.00 25.54
N SER A 14 18.80 -5.03 25.66
CA SER A 14 18.50 -3.64 25.33
C SER A 14 18.27 -3.48 23.82
N ALA A 15 17.63 -2.39 23.40
CA ALA A 15 17.41 -2.16 21.97
C ALA A 15 18.73 -1.93 21.22
N GLU A 16 19.72 -1.35 21.90
CA GLU A 16 21.05 -1.07 21.38
C GLU A 16 21.88 -2.34 21.12
N ASP A 17 21.65 -3.41 21.89
CA ASP A 17 22.30 -4.71 21.66
C ASP A 17 21.68 -5.46 20.47
N LEU A 18 20.45 -5.11 20.09
CA LEU A 18 19.66 -5.82 19.08
C LEU A 18 19.59 -5.09 17.74
N PHE A 19 19.66 -3.76 17.73
CA PHE A 19 19.36 -2.94 16.57
C PHE A 19 20.43 -1.86 16.33
N GLU A 20 20.75 -1.65 15.06
CA GLU A 20 21.55 -0.50 14.63
C GLU A 20 20.63 0.64 14.17
N TYR A 21 20.86 1.84 14.72
CA TYR A 21 20.15 3.06 14.32
C TYR A 21 20.93 3.79 13.24
N LYS A 22 20.31 4.00 12.07
CA LYS A 22 20.92 4.68 10.92
C LYS A 22 19.98 5.72 10.34
N LYS A 23 20.54 6.73 9.68
CA LYS A 23 19.77 7.70 8.90
C LYS A 23 19.53 7.14 7.49
N PRO A 24 18.28 7.05 7.02
CA PRO A 24 18.00 6.60 5.67
C PRO A 24 18.56 7.59 4.63
N HIS A 25 19.04 7.05 3.51
CA HIS A 25 19.52 7.86 2.37
C HIS A 25 18.38 8.44 1.51
N TYR A 26 17.13 8.15 1.86
CA TYR A 26 15.94 8.64 1.17
C TYR A 26 15.12 9.56 2.09
N SER A 27 14.37 10.47 1.48
CA SER A 27 13.41 11.32 2.18
C SER A 27 12.24 10.49 2.70
N LEU A 28 11.62 10.97 3.77
CA LEU A 28 10.36 10.40 4.25
C LEU A 28 9.31 10.40 3.11
N PRO A 29 8.46 9.35 3.03
CA PRO A 29 7.37 9.33 2.08
C PRO A 29 6.39 10.46 2.37
N GLN A 30 5.62 10.85 1.34
CA GLN A 30 4.55 11.83 1.52
C GLN A 30 3.48 11.28 2.49
N LYS A 31 2.78 12.20 3.17
CA LYS A 31 1.65 11.85 4.03
C LYS A 31 0.51 11.26 3.19
N ALA A 32 -0.36 10.49 3.85
CA ALA A 32 -1.60 10.01 3.23
C ALA A 32 -2.41 11.20 2.68
N LYS A 33 -2.85 11.07 1.43
CA LYS A 33 -3.64 12.09 0.74
C LYS A 33 -5.13 11.73 0.80
N ILE A 34 -5.99 12.73 1.02
CA ILE A 34 -7.43 12.61 0.80
C ILE A 34 -7.68 12.81 -0.69
N PHE A 35 -8.26 11.79 -1.31
CA PHE A 35 -8.58 11.77 -2.73
C PHE A 35 -10.05 12.11 -2.94
N GLN A 36 -10.37 12.64 -4.13
CA GLN A 36 -11.77 12.91 -4.47
C GLN A 36 -12.52 11.60 -4.72
N THR A 37 -13.78 11.55 -4.29
CA THR A 37 -14.69 10.46 -4.66
C THR A 37 -15.28 10.75 -6.03
N ILE A 38 -15.15 9.80 -6.95
CA ILE A 38 -15.76 9.81 -8.28
C ILE A 38 -16.76 8.66 -8.34
N ILE A 39 -17.94 8.92 -8.88
CA ILE A 39 -18.98 7.92 -9.06
C ILE A 39 -18.65 7.09 -10.31
N CYS A 40 -18.61 5.77 -10.15
CA CYS A 40 -18.46 4.84 -11.26
C CYS A 40 -19.71 4.90 -12.15
N GLU A 41 -19.52 5.16 -13.45
CA GLU A 41 -20.60 5.24 -14.42
C GLU A 41 -21.17 3.86 -14.82
N ASN A 42 -20.63 2.76 -14.28
CA ASN A 42 -21.14 1.40 -14.49
C ASN A 42 -21.96 0.88 -13.29
N CYS A 43 -21.38 0.88 -12.08
CA CYS A 43 -22.05 0.34 -10.89
C CYS A 43 -22.71 1.40 -9.98
N GLY A 44 -22.39 2.68 -10.15
CA GLY A 44 -22.93 3.77 -9.32
C GLY A 44 -22.26 3.96 -7.95
N GLU A 45 -21.28 3.13 -7.59
CA GLU A 45 -20.53 3.27 -6.33
C GLU A 45 -19.46 4.37 -6.41
N GLY A 46 -19.10 4.93 -5.26
CA GLY A 46 -18.04 5.91 -5.14
C GLY A 46 -16.66 5.24 -5.03
N ALA A 47 -15.74 5.61 -5.91
CA ALA A 47 -14.34 5.19 -5.86
C ALA A 47 -13.41 6.40 -5.79
N SER A 48 -12.22 6.18 -5.22
CA SER A 48 -11.18 7.22 -5.15
C SER A 48 -10.65 7.58 -6.53
N ASP A 49 -10.39 8.86 -6.79
CA ASP A 49 -9.96 9.38 -8.10
C ASP A 49 -8.77 8.61 -8.74
N HIS A 50 -7.73 8.28 -7.97
CA HIS A 50 -6.55 7.53 -8.43
C HIS A 50 -6.85 6.05 -8.73
N LYS A 51 -8.05 5.58 -8.36
CA LYS A 51 -8.58 4.24 -8.64
C LYS A 51 -9.63 4.24 -9.75
N ILE A 52 -9.93 5.37 -10.37
CA ILE A 52 -10.78 5.43 -11.56
C ILE A 52 -9.97 5.12 -12.82
N ARG A 53 -10.62 4.51 -13.81
CA ARG A 53 -10.11 4.29 -15.17
C ARG A 53 -11.09 4.85 -16.19
N PHE A 54 -10.58 5.16 -17.37
CA PHE A 54 -11.41 5.48 -18.53
C PHE A 54 -11.59 4.23 -19.39
N MET A 55 -12.84 3.87 -19.66
CA MET A 55 -13.22 2.74 -20.51
C MET A 55 -14.43 3.16 -21.34
N ASP A 56 -14.34 3.10 -22.66
CA ASP A 56 -15.40 3.50 -23.60
C ASP A 56 -15.99 4.90 -23.32
N GLY A 57 -15.11 5.85 -22.98
CA GLY A 57 -15.49 7.24 -22.67
C GLY A 57 -16.10 7.44 -21.27
N LYS A 58 -16.22 6.38 -20.46
CA LYS A 58 -16.78 6.41 -19.10
C LYS A 58 -15.69 6.31 -18.03
N LYS A 59 -15.92 6.95 -16.89
CA LYS A 59 -15.16 6.78 -15.65
C LYS A 59 -15.69 5.57 -14.89
N VAL A 60 -14.87 4.55 -14.73
CA VAL A 60 -15.24 3.30 -14.05
C VAL A 60 -14.29 2.99 -12.90
N CYS A 61 -14.79 2.36 -11.84
CA CYS A 61 -13.95 1.83 -10.76
C CYS A 61 -13.11 0.64 -11.24
N LEU A 62 -12.10 0.24 -10.47
CA LEU A 62 -11.23 -0.89 -10.83
C LEU A 62 -11.99 -2.20 -11.01
N ASP A 63 -13.05 -2.43 -10.22
CA ASP A 63 -13.83 -3.68 -10.29
C ASP A 63 -14.71 -3.74 -11.55
N CYS A 64 -15.09 -2.59 -12.10
CA CYS A 64 -15.84 -2.49 -13.34
C CYS A 64 -14.95 -2.29 -14.58
N PHE A 65 -13.64 -2.10 -14.39
CA PHE A 65 -12.73 -1.86 -15.50
C PHE A 65 -12.35 -3.19 -16.16
N GLU A 66 -12.65 -3.32 -17.44
CA GLU A 66 -12.19 -4.44 -18.25
C GLU A 66 -10.87 -4.07 -18.91
N GLU A 67 -9.79 -4.68 -18.44
CA GLU A 67 -8.47 -4.46 -19.02
C GLU A 67 -8.43 -4.98 -20.46
N TYR A 68 -8.08 -4.09 -21.38
CA TYR A 68 -7.79 -4.48 -22.74
C TYR A 68 -6.41 -5.13 -22.82
N SER A 69 -6.38 -6.46 -22.71
CA SER A 69 -5.18 -7.26 -22.97
C SER A 69 -5.36 -8.12 -24.20
N ARG A 70 -4.27 -8.27 -24.97
CA ARG A 70 -4.15 -9.23 -26.07
C ARG A 70 -3.14 -10.34 -25.75
N GLY A 71 -2.88 -10.58 -24.45
CA GLY A 71 -2.04 -11.69 -23.99
C GLY A 71 -0.53 -11.46 -24.13
N PHE A 72 -0.09 -10.20 -24.17
CA PHE A 72 1.32 -9.80 -24.12
C PHE A 72 1.54 -8.70 -23.10
#